data_AF-A0A920VIH2-F1
#
_entry.id   AF-A0A920VIH2-F1
#
_cell.length_a   1.000
_cell.length_b   1.000
_cell.length_c   1.000
_cell.angle_alpha   90.00
_cell.angle_beta   90.00
_cell.angle_gamma   90.00
#
_symmetry.space_group_name_H-M   'P 1'
#
loop_
_entity.id
_entity.type
_entity.pdbx_description
1 polymer ?
#
loop_
_entity_poly.entity_id
_entity_poly.type
_entity_poly.pdbx_seq_one_letter_code
_entity_poly.pdbx_strand_id
1 'polypeptide(L)'
;MIPNVEAVFFDLDDTLWAVPGHSSCGTEDLRLSTGEIFPRLTDAMDLEAIRKVRSQVYASRPDLAHDLTTSRRLAFESLLSDFDYDPQAAVTLTDLFLDYRNRVALYPDGVPALERLAITSNWSW
;
A
#
# COMPACT_ATOMS: atom_id res chain seq x y z
N MET A 1 -7.47 30.62 20.14
CA MET A 1 -6.03 30.36 19.93
C MET A 1 -5.72 29.09 20.71
N ILE A 2 -5.14 28.07 20.08
CA ILE A 2 -4.71 26.86 20.79
C ILE A 2 -3.38 27.22 21.46
N PRO A 3 -3.30 27.36 22.79
CA PRO A 3 -2.06 27.73 23.45
C PRO A 3 -1.12 26.53 23.52
N ASN A 4 0.17 26.77 23.23
CA ASN A 4 1.30 25.86 23.49
C ASN A 4 1.20 24.47 22.81
N VAL A 5 1.31 24.42 21.49
CA VAL A 5 1.37 23.16 20.72
C VAL A 5 2.79 22.58 20.80
N GLU A 6 2.92 21.46 21.49
CA GLU A 6 4.18 20.72 21.68
C GLU A 6 4.28 19.47 20.82
N ALA A 7 3.30 19.12 19.99
CA ALA A 7 3.35 17.97 19.10
C ALA A 7 2.40 18.19 17.91
N VAL A 8 2.83 17.81 16.72
CA VAL A 8 1.98 17.76 15.53
C VAL A 8 2.12 16.38 14.89
N PHE A 9 0.99 15.69 14.73
CA PHE A 9 0.92 14.39 14.07
C PHE A 9 0.36 14.58 12.67
N PHE A 10 0.99 13.93 11.69
CA PHE A 10 0.55 13.95 10.31
C PHE A 10 0.12 12.55 9.92
N ASP A 11 -1.06 12.47 9.30
CA ASP A 11 -1.35 11.35 8.41
C ASP A 11 -0.49 11.48 7.14
N LEU A 12 -0.44 10.41 6.34
CA LEU A 12 0.34 10.35 5.12
C LEU A 12 -0.55 10.44 3.89
N ASP A 13 -1.43 9.45 3.73
CA ASP A 13 -2.31 9.31 2.57
C ASP A 13 -3.34 10.44 2.54
N ASP A 14 -3.50 11.07 1.38
CA ASP A 14 -4.33 12.27 1.18
C ASP A 14 -3.95 13.47 2.08
N THR A 15 -2.78 13.42 2.73
CA THR A 15 -2.21 14.51 3.53
C THR A 15 -0.90 15.03 2.94
N LEU A 16 0.08 14.15 2.71
CA LEU A 16 1.39 14.50 2.13
C LEU A 16 1.50 14.17 0.65
N TRP A 17 0.63 13.30 0.14
CA TRP A 17 0.47 12.96 -1.26
C TRP A 17 -0.97 12.54 -1.53
N ALA A 18 -1.42 12.66 -2.78
CA ALA A 18 -2.72 12.15 -3.18
C ALA A 18 -2.68 10.63 -3.29
N VAL A 19 -3.72 9.95 -2.80
CA VAL A 19 -3.97 8.55 -3.13
C VAL A 19 -5.03 8.49 -4.22
N PRO A 20 -4.68 8.08 -5.46
CA PRO A 20 -5.68 7.87 -6.49
C PRO A 20 -6.69 6.83 -6.01
N GLY A 21 -7.99 7.10 -6.22
CA GLY A 21 -9.12 6.41 -5.58
C GLY A 21 -8.88 4.95 -5.18
N HIS A 22 -8.71 4.74 -3.86
CA HIS A 22 -8.69 3.52 -3.03
C HIS A 22 -7.93 2.26 -3.50
N SER A 23 -7.58 2.11 -4.77
CA SER A 23 -7.39 0.76 -5.30
C SER A 23 -6.60 0.61 -6.59
N SER A 24 -5.93 1.67 -7.06
CA SER A 24 -4.95 1.59 -8.17
C SER A 24 -3.49 1.71 -7.72
N CYS A 25 -3.21 2.30 -6.55
CA CYS A 25 -1.83 2.60 -6.15
C CYS A 25 -0.99 1.32 -6.04
N GLY A 26 0.00 1.19 -6.92
CA GLY A 26 0.92 0.05 -7.06
C GLY A 26 0.30 -1.26 -7.56
N THR A 27 -1.03 -1.37 -7.67
CA THR A 27 -1.68 -2.64 -8.06
C THR A 27 -1.62 -2.82 -9.58
N GLU A 28 -1.84 -1.76 -10.35
CA GLU A 28 -1.72 -1.83 -11.82
C GLU A 28 -0.25 -1.97 -12.24
N ASP A 29 0.66 -1.23 -11.60
CA ASP A 29 2.10 -1.36 -11.89
C ASP A 29 2.61 -2.77 -11.57
N LEU A 30 2.14 -3.37 -10.46
CA LEU A 30 2.41 -4.77 -10.16
C LEU A 30 1.86 -5.69 -11.25
N ARG A 31 0.59 -5.52 -11.64
CA ARG A 31 -0.05 -6.36 -12.67
C ARG A 31 0.71 -6.29 -14.00
N LEU A 32 1.12 -5.10 -14.42
CA LEU A 32 1.89 -4.89 -15.65
C LEU A 32 3.30 -5.48 -15.56
N SER A 33 3.99 -5.30 -14.44
CA SER A 33 5.36 -5.80 -14.24
C SER A 33 5.45 -7.32 -14.06
N THR A 34 4.35 -7.96 -13.68
CA THR A 34 4.31 -9.40 -13.37
C THR A 34 3.69 -10.25 -14.48
N GLY A 35 3.19 -9.64 -15.55
CA GLY A 35 2.48 -10.35 -16.63
C GLY A 35 3.32 -11.38 -17.38
N GLU A 36 4.63 -11.19 -17.49
CA GLU A 36 5.52 -12.18 -18.11
C GLU A 36 5.80 -13.38 -17.19
N ILE A 37 5.72 -13.19 -15.87
CA ILE A 37 6.07 -14.20 -14.85
C ILE A 37 4.83 -15.01 -14.45
N PHE A 38 3.68 -14.33 -14.29
CA PHE A 38 2.42 -14.93 -13.90
C PHE A 38 1.31 -14.66 -14.94
N PRO A 39 1.50 -15.05 -16.21
CA PRO A 39 0.57 -14.70 -17.30
C PRO A 39 -0.86 -15.17 -17.03
N ARG A 40 -1.06 -16.38 -16.49
CA ARG A 40 -2.41 -16.90 -16.17
C ARG A 40 -3.12 -16.06 -15.12
N LEU A 41 -2.37 -15.58 -14.13
CA LEU A 41 -2.90 -14.72 -13.07
C LEU A 41 -3.28 -13.35 -13.63
N THR A 42 -2.40 -12.73 -14.41
CA THR A 42 -2.62 -11.39 -14.96
C THR A 42 -3.65 -11.34 -16.08
N ASP A 43 -3.84 -12.43 -16.82
CA ASP A 43 -4.84 -12.56 -17.87
C ASP A 43 -6.25 -12.77 -17.30
N ALA A 44 -6.34 -13.50 -16.18
CA ALA A 44 -7.62 -13.85 -15.56
C ALA A 44 -8.12 -12.82 -14.54
N MET A 45 -7.24 -11.95 -14.04
CA MET A 45 -7.59 -11.00 -12.98
C MET A 45 -7.50 -9.54 -13.44
N ASP A 46 -8.67 -8.91 -13.53
CA ASP A 46 -8.73 -7.46 -13.49
C ASP A 46 -8.50 -6.92 -12.06
N LEU A 47 -8.35 -5.61 -11.93
CA LEU A 47 -8.14 -4.96 -10.63
C LEU A 47 -9.26 -5.27 -9.62
N GLU A 48 -10.48 -5.55 -10.10
CA GLU A 48 -11.63 -5.83 -9.25
C GLU A 48 -11.59 -7.24 -8.66
N ALA A 49 -11.17 -8.22 -9.45
CA ALA A 49 -10.93 -9.58 -8.97
C ALA A 49 -9.88 -9.61 -7.84
N ILE A 50 -8.78 -8.85 -8.00
CA ILE A 50 -7.72 -8.77 -6.98
C ILE A 50 -8.26 -8.15 -5.68
N ARG A 51 -9.09 -7.10 -5.80
CA ARG A 51 -9.74 -6.47 -4.64
C ARG A 51 -10.70 -7.42 -3.94
N LYS A 52 -11.46 -8.21 -4.70
CA LYS A 52 -12.42 -9.16 -4.15
C LYS A 52 -11.71 -10.20 -3.27
N VAL A 53 -10.64 -10.81 -3.75
CA VAL A 53 -9.87 -11.80 -2.96
C VAL A 53 -9.24 -11.15 -1.72
N ARG A 54 -8.65 -9.96 -1.86
CA ARG A 54 -8.15 -9.20 -0.70
C ARG A 54 -9.23 -8.92 0.34
N SER A 55 -10.44 -8.55 -0.11
CA SER A 55 -11.57 -8.25 0.77
C SER A 55 -12.07 -9.51 1.49
N GLN A 56 -12.05 -10.67 0.83
CA GLN A 56 -12.37 -11.96 1.45
C GLN A 56 -11.35 -12.36 2.51
N VAL A 57 -10.04 -12.18 2.24
CA VAL A 57 -8.99 -12.41 3.25
C VAL A 57 -9.17 -11.46 4.44
N TYR A 58 -9.42 -10.18 4.19
CA TYR A 58 -9.66 -9.20 5.27
C TYR A 58 -10.89 -9.57 6.13
N ALA A 59 -12.00 -9.96 5.50
CA ALA A 59 -13.21 -10.36 6.20
C ALA A 59 -13.05 -11.67 7.01
N SER A 60 -12.21 -12.59 6.54
CA SER A 60 -11.95 -13.87 7.21
C SER A 60 -10.86 -13.81 8.28
N ARG A 61 -10.04 -12.75 8.30
CA ARG A 61 -8.90 -12.55 9.22
C ARG A 61 -8.98 -11.20 9.95
N PRO A 62 -9.99 -11.01 10.84
CA PRO A 62 -10.11 -9.77 11.62
C PRO A 62 -8.91 -9.56 12.56
N ASP A 63 -8.19 -10.62 12.91
CA ASP A 63 -6.92 -10.56 13.65
C ASP A 63 -5.82 -9.79 12.89
N LEU A 64 -5.92 -9.69 11.56
CA LEU A 64 -5.00 -8.95 10.69
C LEU A 64 -5.52 -7.56 10.32
N ALA A 65 -6.54 -7.03 11.01
CA ALA A 65 -7.15 -5.74 10.66
C ALA A 65 -6.13 -4.58 10.61
N HIS A 66 -5.05 -4.66 11.40
CA HIS A 66 -3.96 -3.69 11.45
C HIS A 66 -2.69 -4.14 10.73
N ASP A 67 -2.65 -5.37 10.20
CA ASP A 67 -1.51 -5.91 9.44
C ASP A 67 -1.90 -6.12 7.97
N LEU A 68 -1.99 -4.99 7.26
CA LEU A 68 -2.38 -4.96 5.85
C LEU A 68 -1.35 -5.63 4.95
N THR A 69 -0.08 -5.70 5.36
CA THR A 69 0.99 -6.37 4.61
C THR A 69 0.79 -7.87 4.64
N THR A 70 0.59 -8.47 5.82
CA THR A 70 0.31 -9.90 5.94
C THR A 70 -1.02 -10.25 5.28
N SER A 71 -2.06 -9.44 5.46
CA SER A 71 -3.35 -9.64 4.78
C SER A 71 -3.19 -9.69 3.25
N ARG A 72 -2.35 -8.82 2.67
CA ARG A 72 -2.08 -8.81 1.24
C ARG A 72 -1.24 -10.01 0.77
N ARG A 73 -0.23 -10.41 1.55
CA ARG A 73 0.56 -11.61 1.25
C ARG A 73 -0.35 -12.85 1.18
N LEU A 74 -1.25 -13.01 2.15
CA LEU A 74 -2.21 -14.12 2.15
C LEU A 74 -3.16 -14.08 0.95
N ALA A 75 -3.56 -12.88 0.50
CA ALA A 75 -4.34 -12.74 -0.73
C ALA A 75 -3.54 -13.21 -1.96
N PHE A 76 -2.26 -12.85 -2.06
CA PHE A 76 -1.40 -13.36 -3.14
C PHE A 76 -1.15 -14.87 -3.05
N GLU A 77 -0.96 -15.42 -1.85
CA GLU A 77 -0.83 -16.88 -1.66
C GLU A 77 -2.07 -17.63 -2.17
N SER A 78 -3.27 -17.13 -1.85
CA SER A 78 -4.54 -17.68 -2.34
C SER A 78 -4.61 -17.61 -3.86
N LEU A 79 -4.31 -16.44 -4.45
CA LEU A 79 -4.37 -16.25 -5.89
C LEU A 79 -3.37 -17.14 -6.63
N LEU A 80 -2.13 -17.22 -6.17
CA LEU A 80 -1.13 -18.09 -6.79
C LEU A 80 -1.57 -19.56 -6.75
N SER A 81 -2.15 -20.00 -5.63
CA SER A 81 -2.69 -21.36 -5.50
C SER A 81 -3.84 -21.63 -6.47
N ASP A 82 -4.78 -20.69 -6.60
CA ASP A 82 -5.95 -20.81 -7.49
C ASP A 82 -5.57 -20.90 -8.98
N PHE A 83 -4.37 -20.42 -9.34
CA PHE A 83 -3.84 -20.42 -10.71
C PHE A 83 -2.67 -21.40 -10.91
N ASP A 84 -2.50 -22.39 -10.03
CA ASP A 84 -1.47 -23.44 -10.09
C ASP A 84 -0.03 -22.88 -10.14
N TYR A 85 0.25 -21.82 -9.40
CA TYR A 85 1.59 -21.28 -9.17
C TYR A 85 2.10 -21.62 -7.77
N ASP A 86 3.41 -21.51 -7.55
CA ASP A 86 4.01 -21.66 -6.22
C ASP A 86 3.54 -20.52 -5.28
N PRO A 87 2.82 -20.82 -4.19
CA PRO A 87 2.35 -19.82 -3.25
C PRO A 87 3.49 -19.03 -2.59
N GLN A 88 4.71 -19.56 -2.51
CA GLN A 88 5.85 -18.86 -1.92
C GLN A 88 6.25 -17.60 -2.70
N ALA A 89 5.88 -17.51 -3.99
CA ALA A 89 6.09 -16.29 -4.78
C ALA A 89 5.29 -15.08 -4.24
N ALA A 90 4.33 -15.29 -3.33
CA ALA A 90 3.59 -14.21 -2.68
C ALA A 90 4.49 -13.24 -1.90
N VAL A 91 5.62 -13.70 -1.37
CA VAL A 91 6.61 -12.82 -0.72
C VAL A 91 7.14 -11.80 -1.73
N THR A 92 7.60 -12.27 -2.89
CA THR A 92 8.10 -11.41 -3.97
C THR A 92 7.03 -10.47 -4.52
N LEU A 93 5.80 -10.95 -4.71
CA LEU A 93 4.69 -10.10 -5.15
C LEU A 93 4.35 -9.02 -4.11
N THR A 94 4.46 -9.34 -2.82
CA THR A 94 4.24 -8.37 -1.73
C THR A 94 5.33 -7.30 -1.73
N ASP A 95 6.59 -7.70 -1.87
CA ASP A 95 7.72 -6.76 -1.90
C ASP A 95 7.63 -5.81 -3.11
N LEU A 96 7.33 -6.36 -4.30
CA LEU A 96 7.11 -5.55 -5.50
C LEU A 96 5.92 -4.60 -5.32
N PHE A 97 4.81 -5.08 -4.74
CA PHE A 97 3.66 -4.24 -4.46
C PHE A 97 4.05 -3.06 -3.54
N LEU A 98 4.76 -3.33 -2.46
CA LEU A 98 5.18 -2.30 -1.50
C LEU A 98 6.11 -1.27 -2.15
N ASP A 99 7.03 -1.72 -3.00
CA ASP A 99 7.89 -0.82 -3.77
C ASP A 99 7.04 0.11 -4.65
N TYR A 100 6.14 -0.42 -5.48
CA TYR A 100 5.28 0.40 -6.33
C TYR A 100 4.35 1.32 -5.51
N ARG A 101 3.80 0.84 -4.40
CA ARG A 101 2.89 1.61 -3.52
C ARG A 101 3.59 2.81 -2.87
N ASN A 102 4.89 2.71 -2.62
CA ASN A 102 5.70 3.77 -2.00
C ASN A 102 6.25 4.77 -3.01
N ARG A 103 6.08 4.56 -4.32
CA ARG A 103 6.40 5.54 -5.36
C ARG A 103 5.33 6.64 -5.41
N VAL A 104 5.40 7.55 -4.46
CA VAL A 104 4.44 8.65 -4.29
C VAL A 104 4.95 9.97 -4.86
N ALA A 105 4.04 10.78 -5.38
CA ALA A 105 4.32 12.16 -5.73
C ALA A 105 3.85 13.06 -4.57
N LEU A 106 4.80 13.64 -3.84
CA LEU A 106 4.50 14.55 -2.73
C LEU A 106 3.79 15.80 -3.22
N TYR A 107 2.91 16.37 -2.41
CA TYR A 107 2.41 17.71 -2.66
C TYR A 107 3.56 18.72 -2.62
N PRO A 108 3.56 19.75 -3.51
CA PRO A 108 4.68 20.68 -3.62
C PRO A 108 5.03 21.41 -2.31
N ASP A 109 4.04 21.57 -1.44
CA ASP A 109 4.14 22.25 -0.15
C ASP A 109 4.39 21.31 1.04
N GLY A 110 4.33 19.98 0.85
CA GLY A 110 4.50 19.01 1.93
C GLY A 110 5.85 19.13 2.63
N VAL A 111 6.95 18.99 1.88
CA VAL A 111 8.32 19.11 2.44
C VAL A 111 8.57 20.52 3.01
N PRO A 112 8.29 21.63 2.29
CA PRO A 112 8.48 22.97 2.84
C PRO A 112 7.66 23.28 4.11
N ALA A 113 6.48 22.67 4.28
CA ALA A 113 5.69 22.81 5.50
C ALA A 113 6.33 22.06 6.68
N LEU A 114 6.75 20.81 6.47
CA LEU A 114 7.40 19.99 7.50
C LEU A 114 8.74 20.59 7.96
N GLU A 115 9.56 21.10 7.03
CA GLU A 115 10.83 21.76 7.38
C GLU A 115 10.62 22.98 8.28
N ARG A 116 9.59 23.80 8.00
CA ARG A 116 9.25 24.96 8.84
C ARG A 116 8.83 24.55 10.25
N LEU A 117 8.05 23.47 10.38
CA LEU A 117 7.60 22.94 11.66
C LEU A 117 8.74 22.30 12.47
N ALA A 118 9.74 21.74 11.79
CA ALA A 118 10.93 21.20 12.42
C ALA A 118 11.86 22.28 12.99
N ILE A 119 12.05 23.40 12.26
CA ILE A 119 12.99 24.47 12.65
C ILE A 119 12.42 25.41 13.72
N THR A 120 11.12 25.68 13.70
CA THR A 120 10.49 26.68 14.60
C THR A 120 10.45 26.23 16.06
N SER A 121 10.79 24.98 16.31
CA SER A 121 10.61 24.32 17.58
C SER A 121 11.96 23.75 18.00
N ASN A 122 12.45 24.18 19.15
CA ASN A 122 13.67 23.69 19.76
C ASN A 122 13.41 22.28 20.35
N TRP A 123 13.02 21.33 19.50
CA TRP A 123 12.64 19.96 19.86
C TRP A 123 13.85 19.25 20.48
N SER A 124 13.84 19.03 21.80
CA SER A 124 14.78 18.13 22.46
C SER A 124 14.23 16.71 22.42
N TRP A 125 14.91 15.82 21.70
CA TRP A 125 14.64 14.37 21.69
C TRP A 125 15.28 13.68 22.90
#